data_AF-S8AXU4-F1
#
_entry.id   AF-S8AXU4-F1
#
_cell.length_a   1.000
_cell.length_b   1.000
_cell.length_c   1.000
_cell.angle_alpha   90.00
_cell.angle_beta   90.00
_cell.angle_gamma   90.00
#
_symmetry.space_group_name_H-M   'P 1'
#
loop_
_entity.id
_entity.type
_entity.pdbx_description
1 polymer ?
#
loop_
_entity_poly.entity_id
_entity_poly.type
_entity_poly.pdbx_seq_one_letter_code
_entity_poly.pdbx_strand_id
1 'polypeptide(L)'
;MFKRLVTVAPRVGVVAPRAFAPLASLQSVQPVQRQASVPAQRRNYHEKVLDHYNNPRNVGSMKKGDQDVGTGLVGAPACGDVMKLQIRVNKDSGRIDDVVFKTFGCGSAIASSSYLTELVRGMTLEEAGKIKNTDVAKELCLPPVKLHCSMLAEDAIKSAISDYYKKNPKVKTTDLSGTGASMSNVKVEIEQTPNGGAAASL
;
A
#
# COMPACT_ATOMS: atom_id res chain seq x y z
N MET A 1 -70.04 31.75 -22.38
CA MET A 1 -68.86 32.62 -22.62
C MET A 1 -67.63 31.71 -22.58
N PHE A 2 -66.82 31.43 -23.60
CA PHE A 2 -66.72 31.79 -25.01
C PHE A 2 -66.18 30.54 -25.75
N LYS A 3 -66.86 30.11 -26.81
CA LYS A 3 -66.44 29.03 -27.71
C LYS A 3 -65.31 29.55 -28.61
N ARG A 4 -64.17 28.85 -28.67
CA ARG A 4 -63.10 29.15 -29.65
C ARG A 4 -63.48 28.56 -31.00
N LEU A 5 -63.57 29.44 -32.00
CA LEU A 5 -63.84 29.16 -33.40
C LEU A 5 -62.73 28.30 -34.02
N VAL A 6 -63.17 27.31 -34.78
CA VAL A 6 -62.40 26.59 -35.80
C VAL A 6 -62.43 27.44 -37.07
N THR A 7 -61.26 27.79 -37.61
CA THR A 7 -61.14 28.42 -38.93
C THR A 7 -60.48 27.44 -39.89
N VAL A 8 -61.28 27.02 -40.88
CA VAL A 8 -60.87 26.24 -42.05
C VAL A 8 -60.30 27.19 -43.10
N ALA A 9 -59.15 26.87 -43.68
CA ALA A 9 -58.62 27.53 -44.88
C ALA A 9 -58.48 26.50 -46.03
N PRO A 10 -58.80 26.88 -47.28
CA PRO A 10 -58.92 25.95 -48.40
C PRO A 10 -57.58 25.68 -49.09
N ARG A 11 -57.53 24.51 -49.74
CA ARG A 11 -56.46 24.03 -50.62
C ARG A 11 -56.43 24.83 -51.92
N VAL A 12 -55.23 25.23 -52.35
CA VAL A 12 -54.92 25.43 -53.77
C VAL A 12 -53.66 24.64 -54.08
N GLY A 13 -53.81 23.65 -54.97
CA GLY A 13 -52.72 22.86 -55.49
C GLY A 13 -51.99 23.60 -56.60
N VAL A 14 -50.67 23.50 -56.60
CA VAL A 14 -49.84 23.74 -57.78
C VAL A 14 -48.98 22.49 -57.96
N VAL A 15 -49.19 21.82 -59.08
CA VAL A 15 -48.41 20.68 -59.56
C VAL A 15 -47.13 21.22 -60.17
N ALA A 16 -45.99 20.94 -59.55
CA ALA A 16 -44.67 21.14 -60.15
C ALA A 16 -44.17 19.82 -60.76
N PRO A 17 -43.49 19.86 -61.93
CA PRO A 17 -43.16 18.67 -62.69
C PRO A 17 -42.06 17.85 -61.99
N ARG A 18 -42.20 16.53 -62.10
CA ARG A 18 -41.22 15.54 -61.70
C ARG A 18 -39.93 15.72 -62.51
N ALA A 19 -38.91 16.30 -61.88
CA ALA A 19 -37.54 16.11 -62.31
C ALA A 19 -37.02 14.79 -61.69
N PHE A 20 -36.88 13.77 -62.53
CA PHE A 20 -36.13 12.56 -62.20
C PHE A 20 -34.66 12.95 -62.04
N ALA A 21 -34.17 12.97 -60.80
CA ALA A 21 -32.74 12.93 -60.53
C ALA A 21 -32.25 11.46 -60.63
N PRO A 22 -31.07 11.21 -61.21
CA PRO A 22 -30.56 9.87 -61.40
C PRO A 22 -30.23 9.21 -60.06
N LEU A 23 -30.69 7.97 -59.92
CA LEU A 23 -30.38 7.06 -58.83
C LEU A 23 -28.89 6.66 -58.91
N ALA A 24 -28.01 7.45 -58.31
CA ALA A 24 -26.62 7.05 -58.08
C ALA A 24 -26.02 7.85 -56.91
N SER A 25 -26.51 7.59 -55.71
CA SER A 25 -25.68 7.79 -54.52
C SER A 25 -25.49 6.42 -53.88
N LEU A 26 -24.33 5.84 -54.17
CA LEU A 26 -23.74 4.78 -53.37
C LEU A 26 -23.78 5.23 -51.91
N GLN A 27 -24.75 4.72 -51.15
CA GLN A 27 -24.68 4.79 -49.71
C GLN A 27 -23.47 3.96 -49.30
N SER A 28 -22.36 4.67 -49.10
CA SER A 28 -21.20 4.17 -48.38
C SER A 28 -21.68 3.77 -47.00
N VAL A 29 -21.97 2.48 -46.84
CA VAL A 29 -22.15 1.85 -45.55
C VAL A 29 -20.78 1.91 -44.89
N GLN A 30 -20.52 2.97 -44.15
CA GLN A 30 -19.33 3.03 -43.31
C GLN A 30 -19.46 1.87 -42.31
N PRO A 31 -18.49 0.95 -42.26
CA PRO A 31 -18.46 0.00 -41.16
C PRO A 31 -18.37 0.82 -39.89
N VAL A 32 -19.28 0.56 -38.94
CA VAL A 32 -19.13 0.99 -37.55
C VAL A 32 -17.78 0.44 -37.10
N GLN A 33 -16.74 1.27 -37.18
CA GLN A 33 -15.42 0.93 -36.71
C GLN A 33 -15.57 0.71 -35.22
N ARG A 34 -15.54 -0.57 -34.84
CA ARG A 34 -15.42 -1.05 -33.47
C ARG A 34 -14.29 -0.24 -32.85
N GLN A 35 -14.66 0.69 -31.96
CA GLN A 35 -13.70 1.60 -31.34
C GLN A 35 -12.55 0.75 -30.80
N ALA A 36 -11.35 1.08 -31.26
CA ALA A 36 -10.13 0.40 -30.87
C ALA A 36 -10.07 0.36 -29.34
N SER A 37 -9.83 -0.85 -28.81
CA SER A 37 -9.57 -1.09 -27.41
C SER A 37 -8.59 -0.04 -26.89
N VAL A 38 -9.03 0.77 -25.93
CA VAL A 38 -8.15 1.66 -25.17
C VAL A 38 -6.96 0.81 -24.74
N PRO A 39 -5.69 1.19 -25.05
CA PRO A 39 -4.57 0.43 -24.54
C PRO A 39 -4.71 0.45 -23.03
N ALA A 40 -4.90 -0.73 -22.43
CA ALA A 40 -4.89 -0.89 -21.00
C ALA A 40 -3.59 -0.24 -20.53
N GLN A 41 -3.68 0.91 -19.88
CA GLN A 41 -2.51 1.58 -19.34
C GLN A 41 -1.82 0.56 -18.45
N ARG A 42 -0.70 0.01 -18.93
CA ARG A 42 0.11 -0.90 -18.15
C ARG A 42 0.48 -0.10 -16.92
N ARG A 43 -0.05 -0.49 -15.77
CA ARG A 43 0.32 0.08 -14.48
C ARG A 43 1.77 -0.35 -14.26
N ASN A 44 2.70 0.44 -14.80
CA ASN A 44 4.11 0.10 -14.76
C ASN A 44 4.57 0.22 -13.33
N TYR A 45 4.88 -0.92 -12.72
CA TYR A 45 5.67 -0.98 -11.51
C TYR A 45 7.14 -0.93 -11.90
N HIS A 46 7.95 -0.27 -11.08
CA HIS A 46 9.39 -0.29 -11.27
C HIS A 46 9.91 -1.73 -11.11
N GLU A 47 10.93 -2.12 -11.87
CA GLU A 47 11.48 -3.49 -11.85
C GLU A 47 11.90 -3.93 -10.45
N LYS A 48 12.52 -3.03 -9.69
CA LYS A 48 12.87 -3.24 -8.28
C LYS A 48 11.67 -3.60 -7.40
N VAL A 49 10.53 -2.93 -7.60
CA VAL A 49 9.30 -3.23 -6.86
C VAL A 49 8.78 -4.61 -7.23
N LEU A 50 8.84 -4.97 -8.51
CA LEU A 50 8.43 -6.30 -8.99
C LEU A 50 9.33 -7.41 -8.45
N ASP A 51 10.63 -7.18 -8.37
CA ASP A 51 11.59 -8.14 -7.82
C ASP A 51 11.30 -8.44 -6.35
N HIS A 52 11.21 -7.41 -5.50
CA HIS A 52 10.86 -7.59 -4.09
C HIS A 52 9.45 -8.13 -3.87
N TYR A 53 8.53 -7.90 -4.80
CA TYR A 53 7.17 -8.45 -4.72
C TYR A 53 7.13 -9.94 -5.09
N ASN A 54 7.80 -10.34 -6.17
CA ASN A 54 7.79 -11.73 -6.64
C ASN A 54 8.66 -12.65 -5.77
N ASN A 55 9.77 -12.13 -5.26
CA ASN A 55 10.68 -12.86 -4.39
C ASN A 55 10.98 -12.06 -3.12
N PRO A 56 10.02 -11.90 -2.19
CA PRO A 56 10.24 -11.13 -0.97
C PRO A 56 11.29 -11.83 -0.09
N ARG A 57 12.25 -11.06 0.41
CA ARG A 57 13.36 -11.57 1.22
C ARG A 57 13.00 -11.53 2.70
N ASN A 58 13.53 -12.43 3.52
CA ASN A 58 13.34 -12.36 4.98
C ASN A 58 11.87 -12.42 5.45
N VAL A 59 11.00 -13.11 4.71
CA VAL A 59 9.61 -13.35 5.14
C VAL A 59 9.58 -14.44 6.20
N GLY A 60 8.90 -14.20 7.32
CA GLY A 60 8.79 -15.19 8.38
C GLY A 60 8.30 -14.61 9.69
N SER A 61 8.52 -15.30 10.80
CA SER A 61 8.30 -14.73 12.13
C SER A 61 9.23 -15.31 13.16
N MET A 62 9.61 -14.50 14.14
CA MET A 62 10.39 -14.90 15.30
C MET A 62 9.51 -15.03 16.55
N LYS A 63 10.01 -15.75 17.55
CA LYS A 63 9.36 -15.85 18.87
C LYS A 63 9.40 -14.50 19.56
N LYS A 64 8.24 -14.01 20.01
CA LYS A 64 8.12 -12.70 20.67
C LYS A 64 8.71 -12.68 22.09
N GLY A 65 8.91 -13.85 22.71
CA GLY A 65 9.37 -14.00 24.08
C GLY A 65 10.89 -13.85 24.27
N ASP A 66 11.66 -13.80 23.18
CA ASP A 66 13.11 -13.63 23.27
C ASP A 66 13.43 -12.17 23.66
N GLN A 67 14.31 -11.98 24.65
CA GLN A 67 14.71 -10.64 25.12
C GLN A 67 15.50 -9.86 24.06
N ASP A 68 16.13 -10.58 23.13
CA ASP A 68 16.95 -10.03 22.05
C ASP A 68 16.12 -9.61 20.83
N VAL A 69 14.80 -9.88 20.85
CA VAL A 69 13.90 -9.63 19.73
C VAL A 69 12.99 -8.43 20.01
N GLY A 70 13.13 -7.38 19.19
CA GLY A 70 12.19 -6.27 19.11
C GLY A 70 11.07 -6.59 18.11
N THR A 71 9.82 -6.31 18.46
CA THR A 71 8.67 -6.49 17.57
C THR A 71 7.90 -5.19 17.40
N GLY A 72 7.80 -4.71 16.16
CA GLY A 72 6.95 -3.60 15.77
C GLY A 72 5.72 -4.10 15.02
N LEU A 73 4.53 -3.66 15.43
CA LEU A 73 3.29 -3.85 14.69
C LEU A 73 2.72 -2.47 14.38
N VAL A 74 2.58 -2.16 13.10
CA VAL A 74 2.11 -0.87 12.61
C VAL A 74 1.09 -1.05 11.50
N GLY A 75 0.29 -0.01 11.27
CA GLY A 75 -0.78 -0.01 10.28
C GLY A 75 -2.16 -0.26 10.89
N ALA A 76 -3.19 -0.07 10.07
CA ALA A 76 -4.58 -0.16 10.48
C ALA A 76 -5.35 -1.02 9.47
N PRO A 77 -6.14 -2.01 9.93
CA PRO A 77 -6.95 -2.86 9.04
C PRO A 77 -7.90 -2.05 8.14
N ALA A 78 -8.38 -0.89 8.62
CA ALA A 78 -9.24 0.00 7.84
C ALA A 78 -8.55 0.59 6.59
N CYS A 79 -7.24 0.81 6.64
CA CYS A 79 -6.46 1.32 5.52
C CYS A 79 -6.01 0.21 4.56
N GLY A 80 -6.15 -1.06 4.96
CA GLY A 80 -5.72 -2.21 4.18
C GLY A 80 -4.23 -2.53 4.24
N ASP A 81 -3.42 -1.75 4.98
CA ASP A 81 -2.00 -1.98 5.17
C ASP A 81 -1.67 -2.22 6.66
N VAL A 82 -1.09 -3.39 6.96
CA VAL A 82 -0.64 -3.80 8.30
C VAL A 82 0.70 -4.52 8.18
N MET A 83 1.71 -4.03 8.88
CA MET A 83 3.06 -4.58 8.85
C MET A 83 3.52 -4.98 10.24
N LYS A 84 4.06 -6.19 10.34
CA LYS A 84 4.76 -6.71 11.51
C LYS A 84 6.25 -6.89 11.16
N LEU A 85 7.10 -6.15 11.83
CA LEU A 85 8.56 -6.25 11.72
C LEU A 85 9.15 -6.82 13.00
N GLN A 86 10.07 -7.76 12.87
CA GLN A 86 10.80 -8.34 13.99
C GLN A 86 12.29 -8.23 13.72
N ILE A 87 13.02 -7.65 14.67
CA ILE A 87 14.48 -7.50 14.62
C ILE A 87 15.09 -8.30 15.74
N ARG A 88 16.19 -9.01 15.46
CA ARG A 88 17.03 -9.66 16.46
C ARG A 88 18.33 -8.87 16.58
N VAL A 89 18.64 -8.44 17.79
CA VAL A 89 19.83 -7.65 18.09
C VAL A 89 20.83 -8.53 18.81
N ASN A 90 22.07 -8.51 18.37
CA ASN A 90 23.15 -9.17 19.08
C ASN A 90 23.68 -8.24 20.20
N LYS A 91 23.68 -8.73 21.44
CA LYS A 91 24.08 -7.98 22.64
C LYS A 91 25.56 -7.58 22.64
N ASP A 92 26.42 -8.37 22.02
CA ASP A 92 27.86 -8.17 22.06
C ASP A 92 28.30 -7.11 21.03
N SER A 93 27.71 -7.15 19.83
CA SER A 93 28.05 -6.23 18.74
C SER A 93 27.17 -4.98 18.69
N GLY A 94 25.99 -5.01 19.33
CA GLY A 94 25.00 -3.93 19.25
C GLY A 94 24.38 -3.76 17.86
N ARG A 95 24.51 -4.78 17.00
CA ARG A 95 24.02 -4.79 15.62
C ARG A 95 22.84 -5.72 15.44
N ILE A 96 22.07 -5.45 14.40
CA ILE A 96 20.92 -6.27 14.01
C ILE A 96 21.41 -7.46 13.20
N ASP A 97 21.28 -8.67 13.76
CA ASP A 97 21.78 -9.91 13.17
C ASP A 97 20.80 -10.46 12.12
N ASP A 98 19.53 -10.54 12.51
CA ASP A 98 18.45 -11.00 11.68
C ASP A 98 17.26 -10.05 11.75
N VAL A 99 16.62 -9.87 10.60
CA VAL A 99 15.38 -9.12 10.44
C VAL A 99 14.40 -10.02 9.72
N VAL A 100 13.16 -10.03 10.18
CA VAL A 100 12.10 -10.84 9.60
C VAL A 100 10.81 -10.03 9.60
N PHE A 101 10.05 -10.09 8.50
CA PHE A 101 8.79 -9.36 8.39
C PHE A 101 7.61 -10.24 7.97
N LYS A 102 6.41 -9.78 8.32
CA LYS A 102 5.14 -10.17 7.71
C LYS A 102 4.35 -8.91 7.44
N THR A 103 3.80 -8.78 6.24
CA THR A 103 3.01 -7.61 5.88
C THR A 103 1.77 -8.04 5.13
N PHE A 104 0.69 -7.30 5.33
CA PHE A 104 -0.55 -7.37 4.58
C PHE A 104 -0.74 -5.98 3.99
N GLY A 105 -0.94 -5.92 2.67
CA GLY A 105 -1.07 -4.64 1.99
C GLY A 105 -0.86 -4.75 0.50
N CYS A 106 -0.76 -3.60 -0.14
CA CYS A 106 -0.50 -3.56 -1.57
C CYS A 106 0.91 -4.09 -1.92
N GLY A 107 1.14 -4.51 -3.17
CA GLY A 107 2.44 -5.03 -3.59
C GLY A 107 3.61 -4.05 -3.39
N SER A 108 3.33 -2.74 -3.37
CA SER A 108 4.33 -1.72 -3.04
C SER A 108 4.69 -1.70 -1.56
N ALA A 109 3.73 -1.96 -0.65
CA ALA A 109 4.02 -2.14 0.77
C ALA A 109 4.88 -3.39 1.00
N ILE A 110 4.59 -4.51 0.34
CA ILE A 110 5.42 -5.73 0.39
C ILE A 110 6.85 -5.45 -0.08
N ALA A 111 7.00 -4.75 -1.21
CA ALA A 111 8.31 -4.39 -1.72
C ALA A 111 9.09 -3.46 -0.77
N SER A 112 8.43 -2.45 -0.21
CA SER A 112 9.04 -1.55 0.79
C SER A 112 9.47 -2.28 2.05
N SER A 113 8.66 -3.21 2.55
CA SER A 113 9.03 -4.04 3.70
C SER A 113 10.23 -4.94 3.41
N SER A 114 10.25 -5.61 2.24
CA SER A 114 11.36 -6.49 1.86
C SER A 114 12.67 -5.75 1.67
N TYR A 115 12.63 -4.57 1.04
CA TYR A 115 13.82 -3.75 0.86
C TYR A 115 14.36 -3.26 2.22
N LEU A 116 13.47 -2.80 3.11
CA LEU A 116 13.86 -2.36 4.45
C LEU A 116 14.59 -3.46 5.22
N THR A 117 14.14 -4.71 5.15
CA THR A 117 14.78 -5.81 5.89
C THR A 117 16.19 -6.12 5.42
N GLU A 118 16.49 -5.91 4.14
CA GLU A 118 17.85 -6.06 3.61
C GLU A 118 18.74 -4.91 4.08
N LEU A 119 18.21 -3.68 4.02
CA LEU A 119 18.94 -2.48 4.42
C LEU A 119 19.32 -2.51 5.91
N VAL A 120 18.39 -2.89 6.77
CA VAL A 120 18.55 -2.85 8.24
C VAL A 120 19.47 -3.96 8.75
N ARG A 121 19.69 -5.03 7.99
CA ARG A 121 20.52 -6.15 8.44
C ARG A 121 21.98 -5.72 8.54
N GLY A 122 22.60 -5.98 9.70
CA GLY A 122 24.00 -5.62 9.99
C GLY A 122 24.21 -4.17 10.42
N MET A 123 23.17 -3.33 10.41
CA MET A 123 23.21 -1.96 10.94
C MET A 123 23.11 -1.95 12.47
N THR A 124 23.56 -0.85 13.07
CA THR A 124 23.30 -0.53 14.48
C THR A 124 21.86 -0.02 14.66
N LEU A 125 21.36 -0.07 15.90
CA LEU A 125 20.02 0.46 16.22
C LEU A 125 19.88 1.96 15.91
N GLU A 126 20.96 2.73 16.10
CA GLU A 126 21.00 4.16 15.79
C GLU A 126 20.87 4.44 14.29
N GLU A 127 21.59 3.69 13.47
CA GLU A 127 21.56 3.82 12.02
C GLU A 127 20.20 3.39 11.47
N ALA A 128 19.67 2.26 11.96
CA ALA A 128 18.36 1.75 11.57
C ALA A 128 17.23 2.75 11.89
N GLY A 129 17.34 3.47 13.01
CA GLY A 129 16.36 4.50 13.38
C GLY A 129 16.49 5.83 12.64
N LYS A 130 17.61 6.08 11.95
CA LYS A 130 17.83 7.26 11.10
C LYS A 130 17.29 7.09 9.67
N ILE A 131 16.87 5.88 9.30
CA ILE A 131 16.30 5.59 7.98
C ILE A 131 15.02 6.40 7.79
N LYS A 132 14.93 7.11 6.66
CA LYS A 132 13.77 7.94 6.30
C LYS A 132 12.95 7.29 5.19
N ASN A 133 11.65 7.53 5.21
CA ASN A 133 10.73 7.14 4.14
C ASN A 133 11.17 7.64 2.75
N THR A 134 11.86 8.78 2.68
CA THR A 134 12.34 9.36 1.42
C THR A 134 13.38 8.48 0.75
N ASP A 135 14.21 7.81 1.52
CA ASP A 135 15.33 7.03 0.98
C ASP A 135 14.81 5.69 0.43
N VAL A 136 13.87 5.07 1.15
CA VAL A 136 13.13 3.89 0.70
C VAL A 136 12.32 4.19 -0.56
N ALA A 137 11.62 5.34 -0.60
CA ALA A 137 10.80 5.73 -1.74
C ALA A 137 11.64 6.02 -3.00
N LYS A 138 12.80 6.66 -2.84
CA LYS A 138 13.74 6.93 -3.94
C LYS A 138 14.29 5.64 -4.52
N GLU A 139 14.72 4.71 -3.67
CA GLU A 139 15.33 3.46 -4.13
C GLU A 139 14.35 2.62 -4.96
N LEU A 140 13.11 2.51 -4.50
CA LEU A 140 12.04 1.78 -5.18
C LEU A 140 11.35 2.58 -6.29
N CYS A 141 11.76 3.83 -6.51
CA CYS A 141 11.18 4.77 -7.46
C CYS A 141 9.64 4.84 -7.36
N LEU A 142 9.14 4.96 -6.12
CA LEU A 142 7.70 4.93 -5.87
C LEU A 142 7.02 6.19 -6.43
N PRO A 143 5.86 6.05 -7.12
CA PRO A 143 5.05 7.19 -7.51
C PRO A 143 4.47 7.88 -6.26
N PRO A 144 4.14 9.18 -6.32
CA PRO A 144 3.70 9.96 -5.16
C PRO A 144 2.46 9.40 -4.46
N VAL A 145 1.58 8.72 -5.20
CA VAL A 145 0.37 8.08 -4.68
C VAL A 145 0.69 6.95 -3.67
N LYS A 146 1.88 6.35 -3.74
CA LYS A 146 2.27 5.18 -2.93
C LYS A 146 3.33 5.48 -1.86
N LEU A 147 3.53 6.76 -1.53
CA LEU A 147 4.49 7.15 -0.48
C LEU A 147 4.07 6.70 0.93
N HIS A 148 2.79 6.39 1.16
CA HIS A 148 2.35 5.82 2.44
C HIS A 148 3.01 4.45 2.73
N CYS A 149 3.40 3.70 1.70
CA CYS A 149 4.09 2.42 1.86
C CYS A 149 5.48 2.58 2.47
N SER A 150 6.20 3.65 2.14
CA SER A 150 7.52 3.93 2.71
C SER A 150 7.42 4.54 4.10
N MET A 151 6.36 5.30 4.39
CA MET A 151 6.06 5.78 5.75
C MET A 151 5.77 4.61 6.71
N LEU A 152 4.96 3.64 6.27
CA LEU A 152 4.67 2.43 7.06
C LEU A 152 5.96 1.66 7.42
N ALA A 153 6.89 1.56 6.48
CA ALA A 153 8.17 0.90 6.68
C ALA A 153 9.05 1.64 7.72
N GLU A 154 9.10 2.97 7.67
CA GLU A 154 9.78 3.81 8.67
C GLU A 154 9.17 3.67 10.07
N ASP A 155 7.85 3.71 10.16
CA ASP A 155 7.15 3.57 11.43
C ASP A 155 7.36 2.17 12.03
N ALA A 156 7.40 1.13 11.20
CA ALA A 156 7.64 -0.25 11.61
C ALA A 156 9.01 -0.42 12.28
N ILE A 157 10.07 0.14 11.69
CA ILE A 157 11.43 0.02 12.27
C ILE A 157 11.55 0.78 13.58
N LYS A 158 11.02 2.00 13.66
CA LYS A 158 11.01 2.77 14.91
C LYS A 158 10.24 2.06 16.01
N SER A 159 9.07 1.49 15.68
CA SER A 159 8.28 0.70 16.62
C SER A 159 9.03 -0.54 17.13
N ALA A 160 9.70 -1.28 16.23
CA ALA A 160 10.48 -2.47 16.59
C ALA A 160 11.69 -2.14 17.48
N ILE A 161 12.41 -1.06 17.18
CA ILE A 161 13.52 -0.55 18.00
C ILE A 161 13.01 -0.13 19.39
N SER A 162 11.85 0.53 19.44
CA SER A 162 11.23 0.96 20.69
C SER A 162 10.84 -0.21 21.59
N ASP A 163 10.28 -1.28 21.01
CA ASP A 163 9.97 -2.52 21.74
C ASP A 163 11.24 -3.17 22.31
N TYR A 164 12.34 -3.17 21.54
CA TYR A 164 13.63 -3.67 22.01
C TYR A 164 14.17 -2.87 23.20
N TYR A 165 14.12 -1.53 23.15
CA TYR A 165 14.54 -0.68 24.27
C TYR A 165 13.66 -0.87 25.51
N LYS A 166 12.35 -1.06 25.34
CA LYS A 166 11.44 -1.37 26.47
C LYS A 166 11.80 -2.67 27.18
N LYS A 167 12.26 -3.68 26.44
CA LYS A 167 12.73 -4.96 27.01
C LYS A 167 14.12 -4.85 27.64
N ASN A 168 14.97 -3.96 27.12
CA ASN A 168 16.36 -3.80 27.54
C ASN A 168 16.65 -2.35 28.02
N PRO A 169 16.18 -1.96 29.23
CA PRO A 169 16.32 -0.58 29.73
C PRO A 169 17.77 -0.16 30.03
N LYS A 170 18.75 -1.07 29.92
CA LYS A 170 20.18 -0.80 30.12
C LYS A 170 20.89 -0.30 28.86
N VAL A 171 20.26 -0.41 27.69
CA VAL A 171 20.83 0.09 26.44
C VAL A 171 20.55 1.60 26.38
N LYS A 172 21.59 2.40 26.16
CA LYS A 172 21.46 3.86 26.05
C LYS A 172 20.42 4.19 24.97
N THR A 173 19.31 4.81 25.36
CA THR A 173 18.35 5.38 24.41
C THR A 173 19.06 6.54 23.73
N THR A 174 19.48 6.33 22.50
CA THR A 174 20.05 7.37 21.67
C THR A 174 18.93 8.26 21.15
N ASP A 175 19.19 9.56 21.18
CA ASP A 175 18.26 10.61 20.75
C ASP A 175 17.97 10.44 19.25
N LEU A 176 16.95 9.66 18.93
CA LEU A 176 16.46 9.39 17.58
C LEU A 176 15.71 10.61 17.00
N SER A 177 15.58 11.67 17.80
CA SER A 177 14.88 12.91 17.48
C SER A 177 15.83 13.98 16.95
N GLY A 178 15.99 14.01 15.63
CA GLY A 178 16.19 15.29 14.93
C GLY A 178 14.94 16.19 14.97
N THR A 179 13.87 15.76 15.63
CA THR A 179 12.63 16.53 15.82
C THR A 179 11.94 16.01 17.08
N GLY A 180 11.75 16.86 18.08
CA GLY A 180 11.21 16.51 19.40
C GLY A 180 9.74 16.12 19.37
N ALA A 181 9.44 14.90 18.91
CA ALA A 181 8.15 14.27 19.12
C ALA A 181 8.33 13.08 20.08
N SER A 182 7.92 13.30 21.33
CA SER A 182 7.79 12.26 22.36
C SER A 182 6.92 11.12 21.81
N MET A 183 7.42 9.88 21.87
CA MET A 183 6.67 8.73 21.38
C MET A 183 5.43 8.51 22.24
N SER A 184 4.26 8.58 21.61
CA SER A 184 2.98 8.25 22.23
C SER A 184 2.97 6.77 22.62
N ASN A 185 2.66 6.51 23.89
CA ASN A 185 2.46 5.17 24.44
C ASN A 185 1.36 4.43 23.68
N VAL A 186 1.74 3.59 22.72
CA VAL A 186 0.84 2.62 22.10
C VAL A 186 0.61 1.50 23.13
N LYS A 187 -0.51 1.59 23.85
CA LYS A 187 -1.05 0.51 24.69
C LYS A 187 -1.61 -0.56 23.74
N VAL A 188 -0.79 -1.54 23.38
CA VAL A 188 -1.28 -2.75 22.69
C VAL A 188 -1.94 -3.62 23.77
N GLU A 189 -3.24 -3.45 23.94
CA GLU A 189 -4.08 -4.31 24.76
C GLU A 189 -4.22 -5.64 24.02
N ILE A 190 -3.35 -6.60 24.35
CA ILE A 190 -3.47 -7.98 23.90
C ILE A 190 -4.59 -8.59 24.76
N GLU A 191 -5.76 -8.71 24.16
CA GLU A 191 -6.86 -9.51 24.68
C GLU A 191 -6.35 -10.96 24.89
N GLN A 192 -6.16 -11.33 26.15
CA GLN A 192 -5.83 -12.70 26.54
C GLN A 192 -7.04 -13.58 26.26
N THR A 193 -6.93 -14.45 25.26
CA THR A 193 -7.78 -15.65 25.17
C THR A 193 -7.28 -16.65 26.21
N PRO A 194 -8.10 -17.08 27.19
CA PRO A 194 -7.68 -18.09 28.14
C PRO A 194 -7.72 -19.45 27.46
N ASN A 195 -6.53 -20.01 27.20
CA ASN A 195 -6.36 -21.41 26.84
C ASN A 195 -5.71 -22.12 28.03
N GLY A 196 -6.54 -22.65 28.92
CA GLY A 196 -6.13 -23.51 30.03
C GLY A 196 -6.39 -24.98 29.65
N GLY A 197 -5.32 -25.70 29.35
CA GLY A 197 -5.35 -27.13 29.04
C GLY A 197 -5.51 -28.03 30.27
N ALA A 198 -6.01 -29.23 29.97
CA ALA A 198 -5.95 -30.51 30.67
C ALA A 198 -4.99 -30.64 31.89
N ALA A 199 -5.48 -31.27 32.98
CA ALA A 199 -5.11 -32.65 33.38
C ALA A 199 -5.47 -32.98 34.86
N ALA A 200 -5.83 -34.26 35.06
CA ALA A 200 -5.54 -35.11 36.23
C ALA A 200 -6.53 -35.22 37.43
N SER A 201 -6.98 -36.48 37.62
CA SER A 201 -7.09 -37.24 38.88
C SER A 201 -8.23 -36.94 39.86
N LEU A 202 -9.30 -37.75 39.79
CA LEU A 202 -9.68 -38.80 40.75
C LEU A 202 -10.94 -39.52 40.26
#